data_AF-Q89BR6-F1
#
_entry.id   AF-Q89BR6-F1
#
_cell.length_a   1.000
_cell.length_b   1.000
_cell.length_c   1.000
_cell.angle_alpha   90.00
_cell.angle_beta   90.00
_cell.angle_gamma   90.00
#
_symmetry.space_group_name_H-M   'P 1'
#
loop_
_entity.id
_entity.type
_entity.pdbx_description
1 polymer ?
#
loop_
_entity_poly.entity_id
_entity_poly.type
_entity_poly.pdbx_seq_one_letter_code
_entity_poly.pdbx_strand_id
1 'polypeptide(L)'
;MKSQGFEGSLADVIRRGFEGRATLDFASTAKLLNMNLKSLRRHVKSGSIGFRATGLGRLRVRREFALEDVLAFYESAFRKVEPGSGRTEQIVRTRRLEGSDFLEGRAKRKAARRSGKA
;
A
#
# COMPACT_ATOMS: atom_id res chain seq x y z
N MET A 1 18.62 -35.86 8.06
CA MET A 1 17.95 -34.55 8.12
C MET A 1 16.95 -34.47 6.97
N LYS A 2 15.64 -34.57 7.24
CA LYS A 2 14.61 -34.54 6.20
C LYS A 2 14.40 -33.09 5.76
N SER A 3 14.84 -32.75 4.55
CA SER A 3 14.42 -31.56 3.85
C SER A 3 12.91 -31.65 3.64
N GLN A 4 12.13 -30.94 4.46
CA GLN A 4 10.72 -30.74 4.19
C GLN A 4 10.64 -29.94 2.88
N GLY A 5 10.35 -30.64 1.78
CA GLY A 5 9.93 -30.01 0.54
C GLY A 5 8.71 -29.17 0.87
N PHE A 6 8.83 -27.86 0.67
CA PHE A 6 7.74 -26.92 0.86
C PHE A 6 6.78 -27.08 -0.33
N GLU A 7 6.03 -28.19 -0.36
CA GLU A 7 4.98 -28.44 -1.34
C GLU A 7 3.74 -27.63 -0.95
N GLY A 8 3.78 -26.35 -1.25
CA GLY A 8 2.66 -25.43 -1.17
C GLY A 8 2.91 -24.33 -2.19
N SER A 9 1.84 -23.83 -2.81
CA SER A 9 1.98 -22.64 -3.67
C SER A 9 2.65 -21.53 -2.87
N LEU A 10 3.44 -20.66 -3.50
CA LEU A 10 4.01 -19.50 -2.80
C LEU A 10 2.90 -18.62 -2.17
N ALA A 11 1.68 -18.69 -2.70
CA ALA A 11 0.50 -18.12 -2.05
C ALA A 11 0.21 -18.74 -0.67
N ASP A 12 0.39 -20.05 -0.51
CA ASP A 12 0.22 -20.76 0.77
C ASP A 12 1.35 -20.42 1.75
N VAL A 13 2.57 -20.22 1.26
CA VAL A 13 3.69 -19.69 2.08
C VAL A 13 3.33 -18.31 2.63
N ILE A 14 2.82 -17.42 1.77
CA ILE A 14 2.42 -16.06 2.15
C ILE A 14 1.28 -16.11 3.19
N ARG A 15 0.25 -16.92 2.95
CA ARG A 15 -0.86 -17.13 3.88
C ARG A 15 -0.39 -17.63 5.24
N ARG A 16 0.50 -18.64 5.26
CA ARG A 16 1.09 -19.17 6.50
C ARG A 16 1.94 -18.14 7.23
N GLY A 17 2.72 -17.34 6.49
CA GLY A 17 3.59 -16.31 7.05
C GLY A 17 2.86 -15.14 7.73
N PHE A 18 1.55 -15.00 7.50
CA PHE A 18 0.72 -14.08 8.29
C PHE A 18 0.35 -14.65 9.67
N GLU A 19 0.44 -15.96 9.91
CA GLU A 19 0.23 -16.60 11.24
C GLU A 19 -1.08 -16.17 11.93
N GLY A 20 -2.14 -15.91 11.18
CA GLY A 20 -3.42 -15.41 11.71
C GLY A 20 -3.45 -13.90 12.04
N ARG A 21 -2.37 -13.16 11.76
CA ARG A 21 -2.35 -11.70 11.84
C ARG A 21 -3.12 -11.12 10.66
N ALA A 22 -3.82 -10.01 10.89
CA ALA A 22 -4.54 -9.30 9.83
C ALA A 22 -3.60 -8.47 8.93
N THR A 23 -2.52 -7.96 9.50
CA THR A 23 -1.54 -7.12 8.82
C THR A 23 -0.11 -7.46 9.25
N LEU A 24 0.84 -7.17 8.36
CA LEU A 24 2.26 -7.24 8.64
C LEU A 24 2.90 -5.87 8.54
N ASP A 25 3.94 -5.66 9.33
CA ASP A 25 4.77 -4.47 9.25
C ASP A 25 5.76 -4.55 8.08
N PHE A 26 6.35 -3.41 7.75
CA PHE A 26 7.25 -3.28 6.61
C PHE A 26 8.43 -4.27 6.64
N ALA A 27 8.98 -4.56 7.82
CA ALA A 27 10.11 -5.48 7.93
C ALA A 27 9.68 -6.93 7.72
N SER A 28 8.55 -7.35 8.30
CA SER A 28 8.04 -8.71 8.13
C SER A 28 7.58 -8.96 6.69
N THR A 29 6.92 -7.99 6.05
CA THR A 29 6.52 -8.11 4.64
C THR A 29 7.73 -8.28 3.71
N ALA A 30 8.82 -7.55 3.95
CA ALA A 30 10.04 -7.69 3.15
C ALA A 30 10.68 -9.07 3.32
N LYS A 31 10.71 -9.60 4.54
CA LYS A 31 11.19 -10.96 4.83
C LYS A 31 10.31 -12.02 4.17
N LEU A 32 8.98 -11.86 4.26
CA LEU A 32 8.02 -12.81 3.69
C LEU A 32 8.13 -12.90 2.17
N LEU A 33 8.32 -11.77 1.51
CA LEU A 33 8.51 -11.70 0.06
C LEU A 33 9.95 -11.99 -0.39
N ASN A 34 10.84 -12.34 0.56
CA ASN A 34 12.27 -12.52 0.33
C ASN A 34 12.89 -11.37 -0.49
N MET A 35 12.58 -10.12 -0.13
CA MET A 35 13.08 -8.92 -0.82
C MET A 35 13.73 -7.91 0.12
N ASN A 36 14.60 -7.07 -0.45
CA ASN A 36 15.22 -5.98 0.28
C ASN A 36 14.19 -4.89 0.65
N LEU A 37 14.31 -4.33 1.86
CA LEU A 37 13.52 -3.19 2.34
C LEU A 37 13.55 -1.98 1.38
N LYS A 38 14.70 -1.73 0.72
CA LYS A 38 14.81 -0.65 -0.28
C LYS A 38 13.94 -0.93 -1.50
N SER A 39 13.91 -2.18 -1.97
CA SER A 39 13.08 -2.61 -3.09
C SER A 39 11.60 -2.53 -2.73
N LEU A 40 11.21 -3.03 -1.55
CA LEU A 40 9.84 -2.90 -1.04
C LEU A 40 9.41 -1.43 -0.99
N ARG A 41 10.32 -0.54 -0.54
CA ARG A 41 10.04 0.90 -0.47
C ARG A 41 9.81 1.51 -1.85
N ARG A 42 10.53 1.02 -2.87
CA ARG A 42 10.33 1.45 -4.25
C ARG A 42 8.95 1.03 -4.76
N HIS A 43 8.54 -0.22 -4.51
CA HIS A 43 7.22 -0.73 -4.89
C HIS A 43 6.07 0.01 -4.19
N VAL A 44 6.25 0.34 -2.92
CA VAL A 44 5.28 1.16 -2.17
C VAL A 44 5.20 2.58 -2.76
N LYS A 45 6.35 3.19 -3.09
CA LYS A 45 6.38 4.52 -3.69
C LYS A 45 5.79 4.54 -5.11
N SER A 46 5.96 3.48 -5.88
CA SER A 46 5.37 3.34 -7.22
C SER A 46 3.89 2.94 -7.20
N GLY A 47 3.31 2.68 -6.02
CA GLY A 47 1.93 2.23 -5.89
C GLY A 47 1.69 0.80 -6.36
N SER A 48 2.75 0.00 -6.53
CA SER A 48 2.65 -1.38 -6.99
C SER A 48 2.13 -2.34 -5.91
N ILE A 49 2.27 -1.97 -4.63
CA ILE A 49 1.74 -2.71 -3.49
C ILE A 49 0.90 -1.78 -2.62
N GLY A 50 -0.31 -2.21 -2.29
CA GLY A 50 -1.20 -1.52 -1.37
C GLY A 50 -0.64 -1.51 0.06
N PHE A 51 -0.89 -0.44 0.80
CA PHE A 51 -0.56 -0.36 2.21
C PHE A 51 -1.60 0.44 2.98
N ARG A 52 -1.75 0.13 4.26
CA ARG A 52 -2.56 0.87 5.21
C ARG A 52 -1.63 1.73 6.06
N ALA A 53 -1.97 3.01 6.17
CA ALA A 53 -1.30 3.92 7.08
C ALA A 53 -1.83 3.65 8.50
N THR A 54 -0.95 3.24 9.41
CA THR A 54 -1.29 2.98 10.80
C THR A 54 -0.64 4.04 11.70
N GLY A 55 -1.42 4.57 12.64
CA GLY A 55 -0.99 5.55 13.64
C GLY A 55 -1.28 7.02 13.30
N LEU A 56 -1.29 7.85 14.33
CA LEU A 56 -1.57 9.30 14.27
C LEU A 56 -0.31 10.15 14.01
N GLY A 57 0.83 9.50 13.75
CA GLY A 57 2.13 10.16 13.66
C GLY A 57 2.23 11.06 12.43
N ARG A 58 2.25 12.38 12.65
CA ARG A 58 2.43 13.40 11.59
C ARG A 58 3.78 13.32 10.85
N LEU A 59 4.84 12.82 11.52
CA LEU A 59 6.22 12.83 11.00
C LEU A 59 6.64 11.53 10.30
N ARG A 60 6.19 10.37 10.79
CA ARG A 60 6.54 9.06 10.23
C ARG A 60 5.34 8.13 10.29
N VAL A 61 4.58 8.11 9.19
CA VAL A 61 3.44 7.19 9.00
C VAL A 61 3.97 5.77 8.99
N ARG A 62 3.48 4.93 9.91
CA ARG A 62 3.76 3.49 9.87
C ARG A 62 2.91 2.88 8.77
N ARG A 63 3.48 1.93 8.04
CA ARG A 63 2.82 1.25 6.93
C ARG A 63 2.64 -0.21 7.29
N GLU A 64 1.42 -0.68 7.17
CA GLU A 64 1.03 -2.05 7.38
C GLU A 64 0.43 -2.63 6.11
N PHE A 65 0.68 -3.90 5.86
CA PHE A 65 0.30 -4.58 4.63
C PHE A 65 -0.71 -5.67 4.97
N ALA A 66 -1.87 -5.64 4.33
CA ALA A 66 -2.86 -6.70 4.46
C ALA A 66 -2.48 -7.89 3.57
N LEU A 67 -2.97 -9.07 3.93
CA LEU A 67 -2.72 -10.30 3.19
C LEU A 67 -3.13 -10.17 1.70
N GLU A 68 -4.30 -9.60 1.45
CA GLU A 68 -4.85 -9.39 0.10
C GLU A 68 -3.93 -8.53 -0.77
N ASP A 69 -3.40 -7.43 -0.22
CA ASP A 69 -2.50 -6.53 -0.94
C ASP A 69 -1.18 -7.22 -1.30
N VAL A 70 -0.64 -8.03 -0.38
CA VAL A 70 0.60 -8.79 -0.59
C VAL A 70 0.40 -9.89 -1.63
N LEU A 71 -0.74 -10.60 -1.60
CA LEU A 71 -1.09 -11.61 -2.59
C LEU A 71 -1.31 -11.00 -3.98
N ALA A 72 -2.04 -9.88 -4.08
CA ALA A 72 -2.25 -9.18 -5.34
C ALA A 72 -0.94 -8.64 -5.94
N PHE A 73 -0.04 -8.13 -5.09
CA PHE A 73 1.30 -7.76 -5.51
C PHE A 73 2.07 -8.98 -6.04
N TYR A 74 2.02 -10.11 -5.32
CA TYR A 74 2.71 -11.32 -5.75
C TYR A 74 2.20 -11.80 -7.12
N GLU A 75 0.88 -11.91 -7.28
CA GLU A 75 0.28 -12.30 -8.56
C GLU A 75 0.66 -11.35 -9.69
N SER A 76 0.64 -10.04 -9.45
CA SER A 76 0.97 -9.06 -10.50
C SER A 76 2.48 -8.98 -10.82
N ALA A 77 3.36 -9.15 -9.84
CA ALA A 77 4.80 -8.99 -9.99
C ALA A 77 5.47 -10.26 -10.54
N PHE A 78 5.01 -11.44 -10.13
CA PHE A 78 5.68 -12.71 -10.46
C PHE A 78 4.97 -13.50 -11.56
N ARG A 79 3.66 -13.30 -11.77
CA ARG A 79 2.94 -13.97 -12.88
C ARG A 79 3.15 -13.29 -14.24
N LYS A 80 3.61 -12.03 -14.27
CA LYS A 80 3.95 -11.30 -15.51
C LYS A 80 5.28 -11.75 -16.15
N VAL A 81 5.98 -12.71 -15.58
CA VAL A 81 7.23 -13.25 -16.13
C VAL A 81 6.98 -14.31 -17.22
N GLU A 82 5.73 -14.68 -17.50
CA GLU A 82 5.36 -15.31 -18.77
C GLU A 82 5.59 -14.29 -19.91
N PRO A 83 6.50 -14.57 -20.87
CA PRO A 83 6.84 -13.64 -21.94
C PRO A 83 5.66 -13.52 -22.92
N GLY A 84 4.71 -12.63 -22.64
CA GLY A 84 3.57 -12.40 -23.53
C GLY A 84 2.43 -11.53 -23.01
N SER A 85 2.34 -11.21 -21.72
CA SER A 85 1.17 -10.49 -21.20
C SER A 85 1.49 -9.03 -20.84
N GLY A 86 1.01 -8.15 -21.72
CA GLY A 86 1.16 -6.69 -21.64
C GLY A 86 0.70 -6.06 -20.33
N ARG A 87 1.25 -4.87 -20.08
CA ARG A 87 0.97 -4.01 -18.93
C ARG A 87 -0.54 -3.76 -18.76
N THR A 88 -1.16 -4.44 -17.80
CA THR A 88 -2.39 -3.92 -17.18
C THR A 88 -1.98 -2.90 -16.12
N GLU A 89 -2.14 -1.62 -16.44
CA GLU A 89 -2.15 -0.54 -15.47
C GLU A 89 -3.37 -0.75 -14.57
N GLN A 90 -3.15 -1.15 -13.32
CA GLN A 90 -4.18 -1.02 -12.30
C GLN A 90 -4.31 0.47 -12.01
N ILE A 91 -5.33 1.09 -12.61
CA ILE A 91 -5.85 2.38 -12.17
C ILE A 91 -6.36 2.18 -10.76
N VAL A 92 -5.50 2.44 -9.77
CA VAL A 92 -5.96 2.68 -8.40
C VAL A 92 -6.84 3.91 -8.49
N ARG A 93 -8.16 3.69 -8.49
CA ARG A 93 -9.14 4.72 -8.18
C ARG A 93 -8.82 5.19 -6.76
N THR A 94 -7.90 6.16 -6.64
CA THR A 94 -7.98 7.08 -5.53
C THR A 94 -9.38 7.68 -5.65
N ARG A 95 -10.27 7.35 -4.70
CA ARG A 95 -11.42 8.20 -4.47
C ARG A 95 -10.81 9.59 -4.29
N ARG A 96 -10.97 10.46 -5.30
CA ARG A 96 -10.85 11.89 -5.11
C ARG A 96 -11.82 12.21 -3.98
N LEU A 97 -11.30 12.29 -2.76
CA LEU A 97 -11.90 13.16 -1.77
C LEU A 97 -11.77 14.54 -2.40
N GLU A 98 -12.89 15.01 -2.94
CA GLU A 98 -13.08 16.41 -3.34
C GLU A 98 -12.87 17.26 -2.09
N GLY A 99 -11.61 17.56 -1.81
CA GLY A 99 -11.17 18.40 -0.71
C GLY A 99 -10.97 19.84 -1.15
N SER A 100 -11.77 20.33 -2.09
CA SER A 100 -11.74 21.74 -2.55
C SER A 100 -12.42 22.70 -1.56
N ASP A 101 -13.26 22.21 -0.65
CA ASP A 101 -14.12 23.09 0.15
C ASP A 101 -13.42 23.80 1.32
N PHE A 102 -12.28 23.28 1.78
CA PHE A 102 -11.64 23.83 2.98
C PHE A 102 -10.83 25.12 2.70
N LEU A 103 -10.26 25.25 1.50
CA LEU A 103 -9.54 26.46 1.09
C LEU A 103 -10.50 27.55 0.61
N GLU A 104 -11.60 27.18 -0.06
CA GLU A 104 -12.63 28.12 -0.50
C GLU A 104 -13.40 28.76 0.68
N GLY A 105 -13.74 27.97 1.71
CA GLY A 105 -14.42 28.48 2.90
C GLY A 105 -13.57 29.45 3.73
N ARG A 106 -12.24 29.40 3.62
CA ARG A 106 -11.33 30.31 4.32
C ARG A 106 -11.15 31.64 3.56
N ALA A 107 -11.17 31.61 2.23
CA ALA A 107 -11.16 32.82 1.40
C ALA A 107 -12.44 33.64 1.61
N LYS A 108 -13.61 33.00 1.59
CA LYS A 108 -14.91 33.67 1.80
C LYS A 108 -15.04 34.30 3.19
N ARG A 109 -14.56 33.64 4.25
CA ARG A 109 -14.55 34.21 5.62
C ARG A 109 -13.59 35.39 5.80
N LYS A 110 -12.47 35.43 5.06
CA LYS A 110 -11.53 36.55 5.10
C LYS A 110 -12.07 37.78 4.35
N ALA A 111 -12.83 37.57 3.27
CA ALA A 111 -13.53 38.63 2.54
C ALA A 111 -14.68 39.24 3.35
N ALA A 112 -15.52 38.41 3.99
CA ALA A 112 -16.64 38.89 4.80
C ALA A 112 -16.23 39.70 6.04
N ARG A 113 -15.03 39.45 6.61
CA ARG A 113 -14.49 40.27 7.71
C ARG A 113 -13.94 41.64 7.27
N ARG A 114 -13.74 41.86 5.96
CA ARG A 114 -13.24 43.13 5.42
C ARG A 114 -14.34 44.05 4.92
N SER A 115 -15.54 43.53 4.64
CA SER A 115 -16.68 44.32 4.14
C SER A 115 -17.65 44.80 5.23
N GLY A 116 -17.36 44.55 6.51
CA GLY A 116 -18.18 45.00 7.65
C GLY A 116 -17.67 46.26 8.36
N LYS A 117 -16.84 47.07 7.69
CA LYS A 117 -16.34 48.34 8.25
C LYS A 117 -16.34 49.42 7.17
N ALA A 118 -17.54 49.80 6.75
CA ALA A 118 -17.90 51.10 6.17
C ALA A 118 -19.43 51.21 6.26
#